data_AF-A0A6V7P723-F1
#
_entry.id   AF-A0A6V7P723-F1
#
_cell.length_a   1.000
_cell.length_b   1.000
_cell.length_c   1.000
_cell.angle_alpha   90.00
_cell.angle_beta   90.00
_cell.angle_gamma   90.00
#
_symmetry.space_group_name_H-M   'P 1'
#
loop_
_entity.id
_entity.type
_entity.pdbx_description
1 polymer ?
#
loop_
_entity_poly.entity_id
_entity_poly.type
_entity_poly.pdbx_seq_one_letter_code
_entity_poly.pdbx_strand_id
1 'polypeptide(L)'
;MHLYNAWLPPMVAEETKKEAESFASVVRSVKGSWRPDDPNSVYDTLKWIPIIDLFDEFNDFLFDRVKTSFLMRLIDAKSDISPGDVKNLVEFGLELFHASQGKLYPQVRWGRILITLLKKHGKKLSIGSASEIWSEFRPFLDNPWHYSAFEGSGFLRLFLTMNLENQNYFTGDWVEKSLNIWDSMPNFGTSFFCEVVLKLIAHGQYSKDEDLSDTVTFVTSILSYVEPSLVLPFIASRFEMALQTMTATHQLKTALTSVAFSGRAIFLVSTFAQTDKCDTADVSLALILNSLSNALLGIDANDPPKTLASMQLICSIYLSVSALLTAGVLTAGLISFRQGNSHLGQKLMRARVVVQGATVALMVGSAYYYGEHFRGSKK
;
A
#
# COMPACT_ATOMS: atom_id res chain seq x y z
N MET A 1 -6.20 7.71 -30.04
CA MET A 1 -5.42 8.93 -29.74
C MET A 1 -5.74 9.31 -28.30
N HIS A 2 -4.81 9.00 -27.39
CA HIS A 2 -4.99 9.22 -25.97
C HIS A 2 -5.26 10.72 -25.67
N LEU A 3 -6.11 11.03 -24.69
CA LEU A 3 -6.47 12.41 -24.30
C LEU A 3 -5.25 13.30 -23.97
N TYR A 4 -4.13 12.67 -23.60
CA TYR A 4 -2.86 13.35 -23.29
C TYR A 4 -2.00 13.64 -24.52
N ASN A 5 -2.39 13.24 -25.73
CA ASN A 5 -1.61 13.51 -26.95
C ASN A 5 -2.20 14.68 -27.75
N ALA A 6 -3.29 15.29 -27.26
CA ALA A 6 -3.99 16.38 -27.92
C ALA A 6 -3.23 17.72 -27.88
N TRP A 7 -2.26 17.87 -26.98
CA TRP A 7 -1.42 19.08 -26.84
C TRP A 7 -0.06 18.95 -27.53
N LEU A 8 0.24 17.79 -28.15
CA LEU A 8 1.51 17.57 -28.83
C LEU A 8 1.55 18.33 -30.17
N PRO A 9 2.70 18.93 -30.55
CA PRO A 9 2.89 19.48 -31.88
C PRO A 9 2.58 18.43 -32.96
N PRO A 10 1.97 18.82 -34.09
CA PRO A 10 1.47 17.87 -35.09
C PRO A 10 2.53 16.88 -35.61
N MET A 11 3.79 17.33 -35.75
CA MET A 11 4.90 16.44 -36.15
C MET A 11 5.24 15.37 -35.09
N VAL A 12 5.14 15.71 -33.80
CA VAL A 12 5.37 14.75 -32.71
C VAL A 12 4.17 13.80 -32.58
N ALA A 13 2.96 14.31 -32.76
CA ALA A 13 1.74 13.50 -32.75
C ALA A 13 1.72 12.47 -33.91
N GLU A 14 2.25 12.80 -35.08
CA GLU A 14 2.43 11.83 -36.17
C GLU A 14 3.47 10.77 -35.84
N GLU A 15 4.59 11.14 -35.21
CA GLU A 15 5.62 10.17 -34.80
C GLU A 15 5.10 9.20 -33.72
N THR A 16 4.25 9.66 -32.79
CA THR A 16 3.61 8.77 -31.80
C THR A 16 2.70 7.70 -32.41
N LYS A 17 2.21 7.88 -33.65
CA LYS A 17 1.45 6.82 -34.35
C LYS A 17 2.35 5.67 -34.80
N LYS A 18 3.63 5.94 -35.12
CA LYS A 18 4.62 4.92 -35.49
C LYS A 18 5.10 4.11 -34.28
N GLU A 19 4.86 4.58 -33.06
CA GLU A 19 5.26 3.85 -31.83
C GLU A 19 4.53 2.51 -31.68
N ALA A 20 3.26 2.42 -32.11
CA ALA A 20 2.52 1.16 -32.11
C ALA A 20 3.18 0.11 -33.04
N GLU A 21 3.61 0.54 -34.23
CA GLU A 21 4.36 -0.32 -35.17
C GLU A 21 5.77 -0.64 -34.65
N SER A 22 6.37 0.29 -33.90
CA SER A 22 7.69 0.12 -33.28
C SER A 22 7.66 -0.98 -32.22
N PHE A 23 6.62 -1.04 -31.39
CA PHE A 23 6.46 -2.13 -30.41
C PHE A 23 6.29 -3.49 -31.10
N ALA A 24 5.45 -3.58 -32.14
CA ALA A 24 5.30 -4.80 -32.93
C ALA A 24 6.64 -5.26 -33.58
N SER A 25 7.46 -4.30 -34.01
CA SER A 25 8.81 -4.57 -34.53
C SER A 25 9.76 -5.12 -33.45
N VAL A 26 9.70 -4.58 -32.23
CA VAL A 26 10.44 -5.08 -31.07
C VAL A 26 10.01 -6.51 -30.74
N VAL A 27 8.71 -6.80 -30.67
CA VAL A 27 8.19 -8.16 -30.42
C VAL A 27 8.69 -9.15 -31.47
N ARG A 28 8.69 -8.76 -32.76
CA ARG A 28 9.22 -9.60 -33.84
C ARG A 28 10.73 -9.85 -33.69
N SER A 29 11.49 -8.83 -33.30
CA SER A 29 12.94 -8.90 -33.13
C SER A 29 13.35 -9.75 -31.92
N VAL A 30 12.56 -9.66 -30.84
CA VAL A 30 12.67 -10.52 -29.66
C VAL A 30 12.46 -11.98 -30.05
N LYS A 31 11.36 -12.29 -30.76
CA LYS A 31 11.06 -13.65 -31.24
C LYS A 31 12.17 -14.19 -32.15
N GLY A 32 12.69 -13.36 -33.06
CA GLY A 32 13.77 -13.76 -33.97
C GLY A 32 15.14 -13.94 -33.31
N SER A 33 15.32 -13.45 -32.06
CA SER A 33 16.57 -13.62 -31.31
C SER A 33 16.66 -14.96 -30.59
N TRP A 34 15.53 -15.63 -30.36
CA TRP A 34 15.50 -16.95 -29.72
C TRP A 34 15.47 -18.06 -30.76
N ARG A 35 16.29 -19.10 -30.57
CA ARG A 35 16.33 -20.30 -31.39
C ARG A 35 15.99 -21.50 -30.53
N PRO A 36 14.90 -22.23 -30.80
CA PRO A 36 14.51 -23.40 -30.02
C PRO A 36 15.61 -24.48 -29.96
N ASP A 37 16.42 -24.60 -31.02
CA ASP A 37 17.49 -25.59 -31.14
C ASP A 37 18.74 -25.25 -30.29
N ASP A 38 18.89 -23.99 -29.86
CA ASP A 38 20.02 -23.56 -29.02
C ASP A 38 19.50 -23.01 -27.68
N PRO A 39 19.58 -23.79 -26.59
CA PRO A 39 19.17 -23.35 -25.26
C PRO A 39 19.87 -22.07 -24.79
N ASN A 40 21.06 -21.74 -25.30
CA ASN A 40 21.81 -20.54 -24.88
C ASN A 40 21.36 -19.27 -25.61
N SER A 41 20.63 -19.39 -26.71
CA SER A 41 20.04 -18.25 -27.44
C SER A 41 19.08 -17.41 -26.57
N VAL A 42 18.62 -17.97 -25.44
CA VAL A 42 17.86 -17.23 -24.41
C VAL A 42 18.61 -15.96 -23.96
N TYR A 43 19.94 -16.01 -23.83
CA TYR A 43 20.72 -14.83 -23.41
C TYR A 43 20.67 -13.69 -24.45
N ASP A 44 20.52 -14.02 -25.73
CA ASP A 44 20.40 -13.03 -26.81
C ASP A 44 19.09 -12.25 -26.75
N THR A 45 18.06 -12.80 -26.09
CA THR A 45 16.79 -12.11 -25.88
C THR A 45 16.90 -11.00 -24.82
N LEU A 46 17.87 -11.11 -23.90
CA LEU A 46 18.00 -10.19 -22.75
C LEU A 46 18.35 -8.76 -23.17
N LYS A 47 18.99 -8.58 -24.34
CA LYS A 47 19.32 -7.26 -24.89
C LYS A 47 18.08 -6.40 -25.17
N TRP A 48 16.92 -7.03 -25.33
CA TRP A 48 15.66 -6.35 -25.61
C TRP A 48 14.90 -5.95 -24.34
N ILE A 49 15.27 -6.47 -23.17
CA ILE A 49 14.60 -6.17 -21.90
C ILE A 49 14.60 -4.68 -21.57
N PRO A 50 15.73 -3.94 -21.67
CA PRO A 50 15.72 -2.50 -21.43
C PRO A 50 14.81 -1.74 -22.40
N ILE A 51 14.64 -2.24 -23.62
CA ILE A 51 13.76 -1.63 -24.63
C ILE A 51 12.29 -1.89 -24.27
N ILE A 52 11.95 -3.10 -23.81
CA ILE A 52 10.60 -3.43 -23.33
C ILE A 52 10.26 -2.61 -22.08
N ASP A 53 11.21 -2.45 -21.15
CA ASP A 53 11.05 -1.62 -19.94
C ASP A 53 10.76 -0.13 -20.28
N LEU A 54 11.25 0.39 -21.42
CA LEU A 54 10.92 1.75 -21.85
C LEU A 54 9.44 1.91 -22.24
N PHE A 55 8.83 0.87 -22.79
CA PHE A 55 7.39 0.86 -23.10
C PHE A 55 6.54 0.58 -21.85
N ASP A 56 7.13 -0.10 -20.87
CA ASP A 56 6.46 -0.49 -19.65
C ASP A 56 6.89 0.37 -18.47
N GLU A 57 6.43 1.63 -18.47
CA GLU A 57 6.65 2.54 -17.36
C GLU A 57 5.97 2.00 -16.09
N PHE A 58 6.71 1.18 -15.33
CA PHE A 58 6.31 0.66 -14.04
C PHE A 58 7.38 0.99 -13.02
N ASN A 59 7.16 2.14 -12.40
CA ASN A 59 7.81 2.56 -11.18
C ASN A 59 7.25 1.68 -10.05
N ASP A 60 7.91 0.56 -9.77
CA ASP A 60 7.44 -0.36 -8.75
C ASP A 60 7.63 0.27 -7.36
N PHE A 61 6.52 0.52 -6.68
CA PHE A 61 6.40 1.10 -5.34
C PHE A 61 7.04 0.23 -4.24
N LEU A 62 7.49 -0.99 -4.58
CA LEU A 62 7.92 -1.98 -3.60
C LEU A 62 9.44 -2.12 -3.42
N PHE A 63 10.30 -1.51 -4.26
CA PHE A 63 11.76 -1.74 -4.11
C PHE A 63 12.73 -0.59 -4.40
N ASP A 64 12.30 0.63 -4.73
CA ASP A 64 13.26 1.74 -4.83
C ASP A 64 12.63 3.10 -4.54
N ARG A 65 12.90 3.63 -3.34
CA ARG A 65 12.55 5.01 -2.98
C ARG A 65 13.59 6.03 -3.45
N VAL A 66 14.68 5.64 -4.11
CA VAL A 66 15.87 6.52 -4.21
C VAL A 66 16.15 7.05 -5.62
N LYS A 67 15.60 6.52 -6.72
CA LYS A 67 16.10 6.90 -8.07
C LYS A 67 15.12 7.35 -9.16
N THR A 68 13.84 7.57 -8.87
CA THR A 68 12.84 7.89 -9.91
C THR A 68 12.07 9.18 -9.64
N SER A 69 12.75 10.33 -9.59
CA SER A 69 12.06 11.61 -9.30
C SER A 69 12.23 12.75 -10.31
N PHE A 70 13.05 12.66 -11.36
CA PHE A 70 13.14 13.81 -12.29
C PHE A 70 13.37 13.48 -13.77
N LEU A 71 14.13 12.45 -14.11
CA LEU A 71 14.41 12.12 -15.53
C LEU A 71 13.29 11.31 -16.21
N MET A 72 12.53 10.50 -15.47
CA MET A 72 11.49 9.63 -16.02
C MET A 72 10.24 10.41 -16.51
N ARG A 73 9.97 11.58 -15.93
CA ARG A 73 8.81 12.42 -16.30
C ARG A 73 8.93 13.12 -17.66
N LEU A 74 10.08 13.09 -18.33
CA LEU A 74 10.34 13.88 -19.54
C LEU A 74 10.10 13.14 -20.85
N ILE A 75 9.97 11.81 -20.84
CA ILE A 75 9.73 11.01 -22.05
C ILE A 75 8.63 9.99 -21.75
N ASP A 76 7.47 10.51 -21.35
CA ASP A 76 6.28 9.71 -21.08
C ASP A 76 5.33 9.83 -22.30
N ALA A 77 5.87 9.46 -23.47
CA ALA A 77 5.11 9.39 -24.71
C ALA A 77 4.19 8.16 -24.60
N LYS A 78 2.93 8.43 -24.25
CA LYS A 78 1.90 7.43 -24.04
C LYS A 78 1.47 6.86 -25.39
N SER A 79 2.23 5.91 -25.90
CA SER A 79 1.87 5.14 -27.09
C SER A 79 0.77 4.14 -26.73
N ASP A 80 -0.29 4.08 -27.55
CA ASP A 80 -1.34 3.08 -27.42
C ASP A 80 -0.78 1.74 -27.92
N ILE A 81 -0.22 0.93 -27.01
CA ILE A 81 0.30 -0.41 -27.35
C ILE A 81 -0.87 -1.35 -27.66
N SER A 82 -0.79 -2.05 -28.79
CA SER A 82 -1.79 -3.05 -29.19
C SER A 82 -1.86 -4.20 -28.17
N PRO A 83 -3.05 -4.56 -27.66
CA PRO A 83 -3.20 -5.68 -26.74
C PRO A 83 -2.81 -7.02 -27.40
N GLY A 84 -2.89 -7.14 -28.73
CA GLY A 84 -2.45 -8.33 -29.46
C GLY A 84 -0.93 -8.52 -29.41
N ASP A 85 -0.16 -7.44 -29.52
CA ASP A 85 1.31 -7.52 -29.46
C ASP A 85 1.80 -7.80 -28.03
N VAL A 86 1.11 -7.25 -27.02
CA VAL A 86 1.37 -7.59 -25.62
C VAL A 86 1.05 -9.06 -25.35
N LYS A 87 -0.08 -9.59 -25.85
CA LYS A 87 -0.41 -11.01 -25.76
C LYS A 87 0.69 -11.89 -26.36
N ASN A 88 1.11 -11.56 -27.58
CA ASN A 88 2.18 -12.27 -28.29
C ASN A 88 3.52 -12.28 -27.53
N LEU A 89 3.84 -11.18 -26.84
CA LEU A 89 5.04 -11.04 -26.02
C LEU A 89 4.93 -11.82 -24.71
N VAL A 90 3.76 -11.84 -24.08
CA VAL A 90 3.50 -12.61 -22.85
C VAL A 90 3.58 -14.11 -23.13
N GLU A 91 2.93 -14.59 -24.19
CA GLU A 91 3.00 -16.01 -24.60
C GLU A 91 4.43 -16.44 -24.89
N PHE A 92 5.16 -15.66 -25.68
CA PHE A 92 6.58 -15.91 -25.95
C PHE A 92 7.45 -15.83 -24.69
N GLY A 93 7.20 -14.85 -23.82
CA GLY A 93 7.93 -14.72 -22.56
C GLY A 93 7.71 -15.92 -21.63
N LEU A 94 6.50 -16.49 -21.62
CA LEU A 94 6.18 -17.71 -20.87
C LEU A 94 6.90 -18.93 -21.45
N GLU A 95 6.90 -19.10 -22.78
CA GLU A 95 7.70 -20.13 -23.46
C GLU A 95 9.17 -20.02 -23.12
N LEU A 96 9.71 -18.80 -23.17
CA LEU A 96 11.11 -18.53 -22.86
C LEU A 96 11.42 -18.78 -21.37
N PHE A 97 10.52 -18.40 -20.47
CA PHE A 97 10.65 -18.64 -19.03
C PHE A 97 10.69 -20.15 -18.73
N HIS A 98 9.86 -20.94 -19.41
CA HIS A 98 9.88 -22.40 -19.32
C HIS A 98 11.14 -23.01 -19.94
N ALA A 99 11.55 -22.57 -21.13
CA ALA A 99 12.78 -23.02 -21.78
C ALA A 99 14.05 -22.65 -20.98
N SER A 100 13.96 -21.64 -20.13
CA SER A 100 15.05 -21.20 -19.25
C SER A 100 15.13 -21.96 -17.92
N GLN A 101 14.41 -23.07 -17.75
CA GLN A 101 14.52 -23.89 -16.54
C GLN A 101 15.97 -24.32 -16.29
N GLY A 102 16.48 -24.01 -15.09
CA GLY A 102 17.88 -24.19 -14.72
C GLY A 102 18.80 -22.99 -15.03
N LYS A 103 18.29 -21.92 -15.64
CA LYS A 103 19.02 -20.67 -15.93
C LYS A 103 18.40 -19.50 -15.16
N LEU A 104 18.85 -19.29 -13.92
CA LEU A 104 18.28 -18.31 -13.00
C LEU A 104 18.29 -16.87 -13.57
N TYR A 105 19.40 -16.44 -14.19
CA TYR A 105 19.54 -15.05 -14.64
C TYR A 105 18.51 -14.66 -15.72
N PRO A 106 18.34 -15.43 -16.81
CA PRO A 106 17.25 -15.19 -17.75
C PRO A 106 15.84 -15.31 -17.14
N GLN A 107 15.62 -16.30 -16.27
CA GLN A 107 14.30 -16.50 -15.65
C GLN A 107 13.87 -15.32 -14.80
N VAL A 108 14.75 -14.79 -13.94
CA VAL A 108 14.41 -13.64 -13.08
C VAL A 108 14.08 -12.41 -13.93
N ARG A 109 14.86 -12.18 -14.99
CA ARG A 109 14.69 -11.01 -15.87
C ARG A 109 13.38 -11.08 -16.66
N TRP A 110 13.10 -12.21 -17.31
CA TRP A 110 11.85 -12.39 -18.05
C TRP A 110 10.63 -12.55 -17.14
N GLY A 111 10.78 -13.21 -15.99
CA GLY A 111 9.74 -13.32 -14.98
C GLY A 111 9.27 -11.95 -14.47
N ARG A 112 10.21 -11.02 -14.26
CA ARG A 112 9.88 -9.63 -13.90
C ARG A 112 9.04 -8.96 -14.99
N ILE A 113 9.46 -9.04 -16.25
CA ILE A 113 8.72 -8.45 -17.39
C ILE A 113 7.31 -9.05 -17.49
N LEU A 114 7.18 -10.37 -17.38
CA LEU A 114 5.89 -11.06 -17.42
C LEU A 114 4.94 -10.57 -16.31
N ILE A 115 5.43 -10.45 -15.08
CA ILE A 115 4.63 -9.96 -13.95
C ILE A 115 4.11 -8.55 -14.23
N THR A 116 4.95 -7.65 -14.76
CA THR A 116 4.57 -6.26 -15.05
C THR A 116 3.51 -6.20 -16.15
N LEU A 117 3.75 -6.89 -17.27
CA LEU A 117 2.82 -6.94 -18.40
C LEU A 117 1.47 -7.53 -17.99
N LEU A 118 1.46 -8.62 -17.24
CA LEU A 118 0.24 -9.26 -16.74
C LEU A 118 -0.53 -8.36 -15.76
N LYS A 119 0.15 -7.67 -14.83
CA LYS A 119 -0.52 -6.73 -13.90
C LYS A 119 -1.17 -5.55 -14.62
N LYS A 120 -0.48 -4.98 -15.62
CA LYS A 120 -0.92 -3.76 -16.31
C LYS A 120 -1.94 -4.04 -17.41
N HIS A 121 -1.69 -5.06 -18.22
CA HIS A 121 -2.49 -5.38 -19.40
C HIS A 121 -3.41 -6.58 -19.21
N GLY A 122 -3.27 -7.37 -18.13
CA GLY A 122 -4.02 -8.61 -17.91
C GLY A 122 -5.53 -8.49 -18.07
N LYS A 123 -6.16 -7.39 -17.61
CA LYS A 123 -7.60 -7.16 -17.78
C LYS A 123 -8.06 -7.04 -19.24
N LYS A 124 -7.15 -6.62 -20.14
CA LYS A 124 -7.38 -6.47 -21.58
C LYS A 124 -6.92 -7.70 -22.36
N LEU A 125 -6.22 -8.63 -21.70
CA LEU A 125 -5.69 -9.84 -22.30
C LEU A 125 -6.63 -11.01 -21.99
N SER A 126 -6.99 -11.76 -23.01
CA SER A 126 -7.60 -13.08 -22.84
C SER A 126 -6.48 -14.11 -22.85
N ILE A 127 -6.01 -14.47 -21.66
CA ILE A 127 -5.02 -15.51 -21.40
C ILE A 127 -5.78 -16.65 -20.72
N GLY A 128 -6.36 -17.54 -21.52
CA GLY A 128 -7.10 -18.71 -21.03
C GLY A 128 -8.47 -18.42 -20.42
N SER A 129 -9.23 -19.50 -20.20
CA SER A 129 -10.52 -19.45 -19.52
C SER A 129 -10.31 -19.40 -18.01
N ALA A 130 -11.09 -18.57 -17.31
CA ALA A 130 -11.04 -18.49 -15.84
C ALA A 130 -11.30 -19.85 -15.16
N SER A 131 -12.11 -20.72 -15.75
CA SER A 131 -12.37 -22.07 -15.22
C SER A 131 -11.14 -22.97 -15.27
N GLU A 132 -10.37 -22.92 -16.35
CA GLU A 132 -9.15 -23.69 -16.56
C GLU A 132 -8.05 -23.24 -15.59
N ILE A 133 -7.84 -21.93 -15.49
CA ILE A 133 -6.88 -21.32 -14.55
C ILE A 133 -7.23 -21.70 -13.12
N TRP A 134 -8.51 -21.59 -12.75
CA TRP A 134 -8.95 -21.99 -11.42
C TRP A 134 -8.74 -23.48 -11.18
N SER A 135 -9.08 -24.36 -12.12
CA SER A 135 -8.88 -25.80 -11.94
C SER A 135 -7.41 -26.19 -11.78
N GLU A 136 -6.50 -25.47 -12.45
CA GLU A 136 -5.07 -25.73 -12.39
C GLU A 136 -4.46 -25.28 -11.05
N PHE A 137 -4.81 -24.07 -10.58
CA PHE A 137 -4.18 -23.49 -9.38
C PHE A 137 -4.96 -23.73 -8.08
N ARG A 138 -6.24 -24.10 -8.13
CA ARG A 138 -7.04 -24.41 -6.93
C ARG A 138 -6.46 -25.54 -6.08
N PRO A 139 -5.91 -26.65 -6.62
CA PRO A 139 -5.29 -27.70 -5.82
C PRO A 139 -4.15 -27.22 -4.93
N PHE A 140 -3.43 -26.17 -5.34
CA PHE A 140 -2.37 -25.56 -4.52
C PHE A 140 -2.91 -24.92 -3.24
N LEU A 141 -4.20 -24.52 -3.24
CA LEU A 141 -4.89 -23.92 -2.10
C LEU A 141 -5.56 -24.94 -1.17
N ASP A 142 -5.57 -26.23 -1.52
CA ASP A 142 -6.18 -27.29 -0.69
C ASP A 142 -5.47 -27.45 0.66
N ASN A 143 -4.19 -27.09 0.70
CA ASN A 143 -3.40 -27.00 1.92
C ASN A 143 -2.91 -25.56 2.13
N PRO A 144 -3.71 -24.70 2.80
CA PRO A 144 -3.39 -23.28 2.99
C PRO A 144 -2.07 -23.01 3.73
N TRP A 145 -1.53 -24.04 4.39
CA TRP A 145 -0.35 -24.01 5.25
C TRP A 145 0.96 -24.22 4.51
N HIS A 146 0.87 -24.85 3.34
CA HIS A 146 2.03 -25.18 2.55
C HIS A 146 2.43 -23.98 1.70
N TYR A 147 3.73 -23.78 1.45
CA TYR A 147 4.23 -22.66 0.65
C TYR A 147 3.61 -22.64 -0.77
N SER A 148 3.18 -23.80 -1.26
CA SER A 148 2.44 -23.96 -2.52
C SER A 148 1.16 -23.13 -2.56
N ALA A 149 0.46 -22.93 -1.43
CA ALA A 149 -0.75 -22.11 -1.39
C ALA A 149 -0.43 -20.64 -1.65
N PHE A 150 0.71 -20.15 -1.14
CA PHE A 150 1.17 -18.80 -1.42
C PHE A 150 1.50 -18.63 -2.91
N GLU A 151 2.22 -19.59 -3.50
CA GLU A 151 2.52 -19.61 -4.93
C GLU A 151 1.25 -19.65 -5.79
N GLY A 152 0.32 -20.57 -5.48
CA GLY A 152 -0.96 -20.71 -6.17
C GLY A 152 -1.81 -19.45 -6.08
N SER A 153 -1.87 -18.80 -4.90
CA SER A 153 -2.57 -17.52 -4.73
C SER A 153 -1.93 -16.39 -5.56
N GLY A 154 -0.60 -16.38 -5.68
CA GLY A 154 0.15 -15.45 -6.50
C GLY A 154 -0.16 -15.62 -7.99
N PHE A 155 -0.19 -16.87 -8.47
CA PHE A 155 -0.54 -17.17 -9.86
C PHE A 155 -1.99 -16.85 -10.17
N LEU A 156 -2.93 -17.20 -9.28
CA LEU A 156 -4.34 -16.80 -9.42
C LEU A 156 -4.47 -15.27 -9.49
N ARG A 157 -3.77 -14.52 -8.64
CA ARG A 157 -3.78 -13.05 -8.70
C ARG A 157 -3.28 -12.47 -10.03
N LEU A 158 -2.34 -13.15 -10.68
CA LEU A 158 -1.74 -12.68 -11.94
C LEU A 158 -2.56 -13.09 -13.17
N PHE A 159 -3.02 -14.35 -13.21
CA PHE A 159 -3.68 -14.93 -14.39
C PHE A 159 -5.20 -14.89 -14.33
N LEU A 160 -5.81 -15.02 -13.15
CA LEU A 160 -7.26 -14.97 -12.97
C LEU A 160 -7.74 -13.51 -12.95
N THR A 161 -7.73 -12.87 -14.11
CA THR A 161 -8.16 -11.49 -14.26
C THR A 161 -9.65 -11.38 -14.59
N MET A 162 -10.30 -10.36 -14.05
CA MET A 162 -11.67 -10.00 -14.39
C MET A 162 -11.69 -9.23 -15.73
N ASN A 163 -11.60 -9.99 -16.82
CA ASN A 163 -11.74 -9.49 -18.20
C ASN A 163 -13.20 -9.67 -18.68
N LEU A 164 -13.56 -9.09 -19.84
CA LEU A 164 -14.93 -9.15 -20.41
C LEU A 164 -15.40 -10.60 -20.66
N GLU A 165 -14.48 -11.50 -20.96
CA GLU A 165 -14.78 -12.91 -21.28
C GLU A 165 -15.05 -13.75 -20.02
N ASN A 166 -14.39 -13.42 -18.92
CA ASN A 166 -14.45 -14.17 -17.66
C ASN A 166 -15.41 -13.54 -16.62
N GLN A 167 -16.11 -12.45 -16.93
CA GLN A 167 -16.99 -11.78 -15.94
C GLN A 167 -18.04 -12.71 -15.35
N ASN A 168 -18.58 -13.60 -16.18
CA ASN A 168 -19.63 -14.54 -15.79
C ASN A 168 -19.12 -15.67 -14.88
N TYR A 169 -17.81 -15.83 -14.75
CA TYR A 169 -17.19 -16.84 -13.89
C TYR A 169 -17.22 -16.43 -12.40
N PHE A 170 -17.05 -15.13 -12.12
CA PHE A 170 -17.02 -14.58 -10.76
C PHE A 170 -18.44 -14.45 -10.20
N THR A 171 -19.03 -15.59 -9.85
CA THR A 171 -20.36 -15.69 -9.26
C THR A 171 -20.31 -15.70 -7.72
N GLY A 172 -21.46 -15.58 -7.06
CA GLY A 172 -21.55 -15.68 -5.60
C GLY A 172 -21.00 -17.00 -5.05
N ASP A 173 -21.20 -18.11 -5.75
CA ASP A 173 -20.67 -19.44 -5.39
C ASP A 173 -19.12 -19.47 -5.43
N TRP A 174 -18.50 -18.79 -6.40
CA TRP A 174 -17.04 -18.67 -6.44
C TRP A 174 -16.49 -17.85 -5.25
N VAL A 175 -17.19 -16.77 -4.88
CA VAL A 175 -16.84 -15.95 -3.72
C VAL A 175 -16.97 -16.77 -2.44
N GLU A 176 -18.06 -17.54 -2.29
CA GLU A 176 -18.27 -18.43 -1.15
C GLU A 176 -17.16 -19.47 -1.03
N LYS A 177 -16.79 -20.13 -2.13
CA LYS A 177 -15.65 -21.07 -2.16
C LYS A 177 -14.34 -20.42 -1.75
N SER A 178 -14.09 -19.19 -2.20
CA SER A 178 -12.88 -18.44 -1.86
C SER A 178 -12.85 -18.04 -0.38
N LEU A 179 -13.99 -17.63 0.17
CA LEU A 179 -14.14 -17.33 1.59
C LEU A 179 -13.99 -18.58 2.46
N ASN A 180 -14.52 -19.72 2.04
CA ASN A 180 -14.33 -20.99 2.77
C ASN A 180 -12.86 -21.40 2.83
N ILE A 181 -12.09 -21.19 1.75
CA ILE A 181 -10.63 -21.41 1.75
C ILE A 181 -9.96 -20.42 2.72
N TRP A 182 -10.36 -19.16 2.69
CA TRP A 182 -9.84 -18.14 3.61
C TRP A 182 -10.14 -18.47 5.08
N ASP A 183 -11.36 -18.89 5.41
CA ASP A 183 -11.78 -19.27 6.76
C ASP A 183 -11.12 -20.56 7.25
N SER A 184 -10.70 -21.43 6.31
CA SER A 184 -9.93 -22.64 6.63
C SER A 184 -8.48 -22.35 7.02
N MET A 185 -7.98 -21.13 6.73
CA MET A 185 -6.75 -20.64 7.35
C MET A 185 -7.08 -20.26 8.79
N PRO A 186 -6.59 -20.97 9.81
CA PRO A 186 -6.75 -20.47 11.16
C PRO A 186 -5.92 -19.21 11.34
N ASN A 187 -6.27 -18.47 12.39
CA ASN A 187 -5.67 -17.19 12.80
C ASN A 187 -4.15 -17.22 13.08
N PHE A 188 -3.46 -18.29 12.68
CA PHE A 188 -2.01 -18.47 12.67
C PHE A 188 -1.25 -17.41 11.88
N GLY A 189 -1.90 -16.69 10.96
CA GLY A 189 -1.25 -15.70 10.11
C GLY A 189 -0.96 -14.38 10.82
N THR A 190 -1.98 -13.73 11.36
CA THR A 190 -1.86 -12.33 11.82
C THR A 190 -1.19 -12.21 13.18
N SER A 191 -1.64 -12.96 14.20
CA SER A 191 -1.12 -12.78 15.56
C SER A 191 0.32 -13.27 15.69
N PHE A 192 0.67 -14.44 15.13
CA PHE A 192 2.05 -14.95 15.11
C PHE A 192 2.99 -14.05 14.29
N PHE A 193 2.55 -13.57 13.12
CA PHE A 193 3.30 -12.58 12.35
C PHE A 193 3.52 -11.31 13.15
N CYS A 194 2.47 -10.79 13.80
CA CYS A 194 2.56 -9.61 14.67
C CYS A 194 3.55 -9.85 15.80
N GLU A 195 3.55 -11.01 16.47
CA GLU A 195 4.53 -11.33 17.53
C GLU A 195 5.99 -11.33 17.04
N VAL A 196 6.25 -11.93 15.88
CA VAL A 196 7.60 -11.97 15.30
C VAL A 196 8.04 -10.57 14.87
N VAL A 197 7.16 -9.81 14.22
CA VAL A 197 7.47 -8.45 13.79
C VAL A 197 7.61 -7.50 14.97
N LEU A 198 6.81 -7.65 16.04
CA LEU A 198 6.92 -6.87 17.28
C LEU A 198 8.29 -7.07 17.94
N LYS A 199 8.88 -8.27 17.87
CA LYS A 199 10.26 -8.50 18.35
C LYS A 199 11.28 -7.69 17.54
N LEU A 200 11.11 -7.57 16.22
CA LEU A 200 11.99 -6.74 15.39
C LEU A 200 11.78 -5.25 15.66
N ILE A 201 10.53 -4.81 15.74
CA ILE A 201 10.12 -3.44 16.11
C ILE A 201 10.76 -3.03 17.42
N ALA A 202 10.70 -3.90 18.44
CA ALA A 202 11.27 -3.64 19.75
C ALA A 202 12.78 -3.30 19.71
N HIS A 203 13.54 -3.87 18.78
CA HIS A 203 14.95 -3.58 18.62
C HIS A 203 15.20 -2.32 17.78
N GLY A 204 14.36 -2.08 16.76
CA GLY A 204 14.51 -0.93 15.86
C GLY A 204 13.94 0.39 16.39
N GLN A 205 13.00 0.35 17.33
CA GLN A 205 12.29 1.54 17.84
C GLN A 205 13.21 2.56 18.51
N TYR A 206 14.30 2.13 19.16
CA TYR A 206 15.29 3.03 19.76
C TYR A 206 16.61 3.03 19.00
N SER A 207 16.57 2.71 17.70
CA SER A 207 17.74 2.81 16.82
C SER A 207 18.27 4.25 16.81
N LYS A 208 19.58 4.38 16.64
CA LYS A 208 20.23 5.69 16.40
C LYS A 208 20.02 6.18 14.97
N ASP A 209 19.62 5.29 14.07
CA ASP A 209 19.22 5.61 12.71
C ASP A 209 17.75 6.07 12.72
N GLU A 210 17.54 7.37 12.45
CA GLU A 210 16.21 7.99 12.47
C GLU A 210 15.29 7.39 11.39
N ASP A 211 15.81 7.03 10.21
CA ASP A 211 15.00 6.44 9.13
C ASP A 211 14.48 5.04 9.53
N LEU A 212 15.31 4.25 10.22
CA LEU A 212 14.91 2.95 10.75
C LEU A 212 13.87 3.10 11.86
N SER A 213 14.11 4.02 12.80
CA SER A 213 13.18 4.32 13.91
C SER A 213 11.80 4.78 13.38
N ASP A 214 11.78 5.66 12.38
CA ASP A 214 10.55 6.16 11.77
C ASP A 214 9.81 5.08 10.98
N THR A 215 10.55 4.23 10.25
CA THR A 215 9.96 3.08 9.54
C THR A 215 9.33 2.10 10.52
N VAL A 216 10.01 1.77 11.61
CA VAL A 216 9.50 0.90 12.68
C VAL A 216 8.25 1.48 13.32
N THR A 217 8.25 2.79 13.55
CA THR A 217 7.10 3.53 14.10
C THR A 217 5.90 3.49 13.15
N PHE A 218 6.14 3.64 11.85
CA PHE A 218 5.12 3.52 10.82
C PHE A 218 4.56 2.09 10.71
N VAL A 219 5.41 1.07 10.68
CA VAL A 219 4.98 -0.34 10.66
C VAL A 219 4.17 -0.68 11.91
N THR A 220 4.58 -0.20 13.09
CA THR A 220 3.83 -0.34 14.34
C THR A 220 2.41 0.22 14.21
N SER A 221 2.25 1.38 13.55
CA SER A 221 0.94 1.99 13.33
C SER A 221 0.05 1.15 12.42
N ILE A 222 0.61 0.48 11.40
CA ILE A 222 -0.16 -0.43 10.53
C ILE A 222 -0.60 -1.66 11.32
N LEU A 223 0.32 -2.27 12.09
CA LEU A 223 0.01 -3.46 12.88
C LEU A 223 -1.05 -3.18 13.96
N SER A 224 -1.14 -1.94 14.46
CA SER A 224 -2.17 -1.55 15.43
C SER A 224 -3.61 -1.65 14.90
N TYR A 225 -3.81 -1.64 13.57
CA TYR A 225 -5.11 -1.92 12.96
C TYR A 225 -5.35 -3.42 12.73
N VAL A 226 -4.27 -4.21 12.59
CA VAL A 226 -4.36 -5.65 12.29
C VAL A 226 -4.62 -6.44 13.56
N GLU A 227 -3.82 -6.22 14.61
CA GLU A 227 -3.89 -6.96 15.87
C GLU A 227 -3.75 -5.98 17.06
N PRO A 228 -4.80 -5.20 17.37
CA PRO A 228 -4.76 -4.18 18.42
C PRO A 228 -4.52 -4.79 19.81
N SER A 229 -4.97 -6.02 20.04
CA SER A 229 -4.86 -6.74 21.31
C SER A 229 -3.40 -6.92 21.76
N LEU A 230 -2.47 -7.14 20.82
CA LEU A 230 -1.05 -7.33 21.08
C LEU A 230 -0.25 -6.02 20.97
N VAL A 231 -0.59 -5.20 19.97
CA VAL A 231 0.20 -4.02 19.60
C VAL A 231 -0.06 -2.83 20.52
N LEU A 232 -1.31 -2.61 20.96
CA LEU A 232 -1.63 -1.45 21.80
C LEU A 232 -1.01 -1.55 23.22
N PRO A 233 -1.05 -2.70 23.92
CA PRO A 233 -0.32 -2.87 25.17
C PRO A 233 1.19 -2.71 25.00
N PHE A 234 1.76 -3.16 23.88
CA PHE A 234 3.16 -2.96 23.56
C PHE A 234 3.52 -1.47 23.45
N ILE A 235 2.72 -0.68 22.70
CA ILE A 235 2.92 0.76 22.59
C ILE A 235 2.79 1.43 23.96
N ALA A 236 1.78 1.06 24.75
CA ALA A 236 1.57 1.61 26.09
C ALA A 236 2.78 1.36 27.01
N SER A 237 3.27 0.12 27.06
CA SER A 237 4.45 -0.24 27.85
C SER A 237 5.70 0.55 27.43
N ARG A 238 5.92 0.71 26.13
CA ARG A 238 7.06 1.49 25.60
C ARG A 238 6.94 2.98 25.89
N PHE A 239 5.73 3.51 25.86
CA PHE A 239 5.46 4.90 26.22
C PHE A 239 5.72 5.18 27.70
N GLU A 240 5.23 4.31 28.59
CA GLU A 240 5.48 4.42 30.04
C GLU A 240 6.97 4.29 30.38
N MET A 241 7.67 3.35 29.76
CA MET A 241 9.12 3.17 29.92
C MET A 241 9.90 4.42 29.47
N ALA A 242 9.50 5.04 28.36
CA ALA A 242 10.12 6.26 27.87
C ALA A 242 9.85 7.48 28.77
N LEU A 243 8.67 7.55 29.41
CA LEU A 243 8.35 8.60 30.38
C LEU A 243 9.18 8.49 31.67
N GLN A 244 9.42 7.27 32.15
CA GLN A 244 10.23 7.04 33.35
C GLN A 244 11.71 7.34 33.13
N THR A 245 12.19 7.18 31.88
CA THR A 245 13.59 7.40 31.52
C THR A 245 13.86 8.88 31.21
N MET A 246 13.87 9.71 32.26
CA MET A 246 14.04 11.19 32.14
C MET A 246 15.33 11.64 31.43
N THR A 247 16.33 10.76 31.28
CA THR A 247 17.64 11.08 30.71
C THR A 247 17.77 10.78 29.21
N ALA A 248 16.81 10.09 28.59
CA ALA A 248 16.87 9.64 27.20
C ALA A 248 15.80 10.31 26.32
N THR A 249 16.02 11.59 25.98
CA THR A 249 15.07 12.41 25.20
C THR A 249 14.69 11.79 23.85
N HIS A 250 15.62 11.08 23.20
CA HIS A 250 15.37 10.36 21.94
C HIS A 250 14.31 9.25 22.10
N GLN A 251 14.30 8.54 23.22
CA GLN A 251 13.32 7.47 23.45
C GLN A 251 11.92 8.02 23.65
N LEU A 252 11.80 9.17 24.34
CA LEU A 252 10.52 9.86 24.52
C LEU A 252 9.98 10.42 23.20
N LYS A 253 10.85 11.02 22.36
CA LYS A 253 10.50 11.45 20.99
C LYS A 253 9.89 10.30 20.20
N THR A 254 10.59 9.16 20.09
CA THR A 254 10.08 8.03 19.29
C THR A 254 8.82 7.41 19.87
N ALA A 255 8.72 7.30 21.20
CA ALA A 255 7.52 6.79 21.84
C ALA A 255 6.29 7.69 21.57
N LEU A 256 6.45 9.01 21.67
CA LEU A 256 5.40 9.99 21.33
C LEU A 256 4.97 9.86 19.86
N THR A 257 5.92 9.75 18.94
CA THR A 257 5.64 9.56 17.51
C THR A 257 4.88 8.26 17.25
N SER A 258 5.20 7.18 17.96
CA SER A 258 4.51 5.88 17.84
C SER A 258 3.07 5.93 18.32
N VAL A 259 2.81 6.61 19.43
CA VAL A 259 1.43 6.86 19.90
C VAL A 259 0.71 7.77 18.89
N ALA A 260 1.37 8.80 18.37
CA ALA A 260 0.78 9.74 17.42
C ALA A 260 0.36 9.05 16.11
N PHE A 261 1.22 8.21 15.51
CA PHE A 261 0.88 7.48 14.29
C PHE A 261 -0.21 6.42 14.52
N SER A 262 -0.21 5.78 15.68
CA SER A 262 -1.21 4.78 16.05
C SER A 262 -2.51 5.39 16.59
N GLY A 263 -2.57 6.72 16.75
CA GLY A 263 -3.67 7.43 17.43
C GLY A 263 -5.05 7.06 16.88
N ARG A 264 -5.20 6.98 15.56
CA ARG A 264 -6.46 6.58 14.91
C ARG A 264 -6.89 5.16 15.27
N ALA A 265 -5.98 4.19 15.30
CA ALA A 265 -6.30 2.82 15.69
C ALA A 265 -6.71 2.75 17.17
N ILE A 266 -5.98 3.46 18.05
CA ILE A 266 -6.30 3.57 19.48
C ILE A 266 -7.72 4.15 19.67
N PHE A 267 -8.09 5.19 18.91
CA PHE A 267 -9.43 5.79 18.95
C PHE A 267 -10.53 4.86 18.42
N LEU A 268 -10.27 4.13 17.33
CA LEU A 268 -11.23 3.18 16.79
C LEU A 268 -11.51 2.06 17.80
N VAL A 269 -10.48 1.47 18.40
CA VAL A 269 -10.65 0.44 19.44
C VAL A 269 -11.41 1.01 20.63
N SER A 270 -11.06 2.21 21.11
CA SER A 270 -11.75 2.85 22.23
C SER A 270 -13.25 3.13 21.96
N THR A 271 -13.63 3.38 20.71
CA THR A 271 -15.01 3.72 20.33
C THR A 271 -15.84 2.49 19.97
N PHE A 272 -15.25 1.52 19.26
CA PHE A 272 -15.96 0.36 18.71
C PHE A 272 -15.86 -0.89 19.59
N ALA A 273 -14.86 -1.01 20.47
CA ALA A 273 -14.73 -2.16 21.37
C ALA A 273 -15.60 -2.06 22.63
N GLN A 274 -16.37 -0.99 22.84
CA GLN A 274 -17.25 -0.82 24.00
C GLN A 274 -18.41 -1.84 24.07
N THR A 275 -18.64 -2.63 23.02
CA THR A 275 -19.70 -3.65 22.98
C THR A 275 -19.31 -4.99 23.61
N ASP A 276 -18.01 -5.27 23.79
CA ASP A 276 -17.53 -6.47 24.48
C ASP A 276 -16.60 -6.08 25.64
N LYS A 277 -16.78 -6.69 26.81
CA LYS A 277 -15.91 -6.51 27.99
C LYS A 277 -14.45 -6.82 27.61
N CYS A 278 -13.63 -5.82 27.34
CA CYS A 278 -12.27 -6.03 26.88
C CYS A 278 -11.32 -5.00 27.50
N ASP A 279 -10.37 -5.50 28.31
CA ASP A 279 -9.28 -4.75 28.95
C ASP A 279 -8.52 -3.84 27.95
N THR A 280 -8.54 -4.17 26.66
CA THR A 280 -7.89 -3.40 25.57
C THR A 280 -8.51 -2.01 25.36
N ALA A 281 -9.82 -1.83 25.59
CA ALA A 281 -10.47 -0.53 25.46
C ALA A 281 -10.05 0.41 26.59
N ASP A 282 -9.93 -0.12 27.81
CA ASP A 282 -9.48 0.62 28.99
C ASP A 282 -7.99 1.00 28.85
N VAL A 283 -7.14 0.09 28.36
CA VAL A 283 -5.74 0.38 28.03
C VAL A 283 -5.63 1.48 26.96
N SER A 284 -6.50 1.46 25.94
CA SER A 284 -6.50 2.47 24.87
C SER A 284 -6.90 3.86 25.38
N LEU A 285 -7.94 3.95 26.20
CA LEU A 285 -8.36 5.21 26.84
C LEU A 285 -7.31 5.73 27.83
N ALA A 286 -6.75 4.85 28.65
CA ALA A 286 -5.65 5.19 29.56
C ALA A 286 -4.43 5.71 28.78
N LEU A 287 -4.08 5.09 27.65
CA LEU A 287 -2.98 5.54 26.79
C LEU A 287 -3.26 6.92 26.18
N ILE A 288 -4.47 7.20 25.71
CA ILE A 288 -4.84 8.54 25.21
C ILE A 288 -4.71 9.58 26.33
N LEU A 289 -5.28 9.31 27.50
CA LEU A 289 -5.29 10.27 28.62
C LEU A 289 -3.87 10.52 29.17
N ASN A 290 -3.10 9.46 29.41
CA ASN A 290 -1.73 9.56 29.90
C ASN A 290 -0.83 10.22 28.87
N SER A 291 -0.98 9.88 27.59
CA SER A 291 -0.16 10.49 26.54
C SER A 291 -0.47 11.97 26.33
N LEU A 292 -1.74 12.37 26.36
CA LEU A 292 -2.13 13.78 26.22
C LEU A 292 -1.69 14.62 27.42
N SER A 293 -1.86 14.10 28.64
CA SER A 293 -1.44 14.79 29.88
C SER A 293 0.08 15.01 29.91
N ASN A 294 0.85 14.00 29.52
CA ASN A 294 2.31 14.10 29.48
C ASN A 294 2.83 14.89 28.27
N ALA A 295 2.13 14.88 27.13
CA ALA A 295 2.51 15.69 25.96
C ALA A 295 2.37 17.20 26.22
N LEU A 296 1.36 17.61 27.01
CA LEU A 296 1.21 19.00 27.43
C LEU A 296 2.38 19.46 28.31
N LEU A 297 2.87 18.57 29.19
CA LEU A 297 4.06 18.81 30.02
C LEU A 297 5.37 18.67 29.22
N GLY A 298 5.32 18.03 28.05
CA GLY A 298 6.45 17.78 27.16
C GLY A 298 6.79 18.93 26.20
N ILE A 299 5.98 20.01 26.18
CA ILE A 299 6.27 21.24 25.43
C ILE A 299 7.41 21.98 26.14
N ASP A 300 8.61 21.82 25.60
CA ASP A 300 9.85 22.36 26.15
C ASP A 300 10.50 23.31 25.14
N ALA A 301 10.62 24.59 25.51
CA ALA A 301 11.21 25.61 24.66
C ALA A 301 12.71 25.35 24.33
N ASN A 302 13.37 24.50 25.12
CA ASN A 302 14.79 24.18 24.97
C ASN A 302 15.04 22.89 24.18
N ASP A 303 14.00 22.11 23.87
CA ASP A 303 14.12 20.83 23.14
C ASP A 303 13.13 20.78 21.96
N PRO A 304 13.51 21.38 20.80
CA PRO A 304 12.67 21.42 19.60
C PRO A 304 12.14 20.05 19.13
N PRO A 305 12.95 18.96 19.06
CA PRO A 305 12.43 17.68 18.58
C PRO A 305 11.43 17.03 19.55
N LYS A 306 11.60 17.21 20.87
CA LYS A 306 10.63 16.76 21.87
C LYS A 306 9.32 17.54 21.80
N THR A 307 9.41 18.86 21.60
CA THR A 307 8.24 19.73 21.40
C THR A 307 7.50 19.39 20.12
N LEU A 308 8.21 19.09 19.03
CA LEU A 308 7.61 18.65 17.78
C LEU A 308 6.83 17.34 17.94
N ALA A 309 7.40 16.34 18.60
CA ALA A 309 6.73 15.06 18.84
C ALA A 309 5.48 15.21 19.73
N SER A 310 5.55 16.06 20.74
CA SER A 310 4.41 16.40 21.62
C SER A 310 3.28 17.09 20.84
N MET A 311 3.61 18.06 19.98
CA MET A 311 2.64 18.73 19.12
C MET A 311 2.02 17.77 18.09
N GLN A 312 2.83 16.90 17.50
CA GLN A 312 2.37 15.88 16.56
C GLN A 312 1.35 14.94 17.22
N LEU A 313 1.59 14.52 18.46
CA LEU A 313 0.64 13.72 19.23
C LEU A 313 -0.67 14.46 19.47
N ILE A 314 -0.61 15.71 19.96
CA ILE A 314 -1.79 16.55 20.21
C ILE A 314 -2.61 16.72 18.93
N CYS A 315 -1.96 17.06 17.81
CA CYS A 315 -2.61 17.18 16.52
C CYS A 315 -3.25 15.86 16.07
N SER A 316 -2.55 14.74 16.19
CA SER A 316 -3.07 13.43 15.77
C SER A 316 -4.33 13.03 16.56
N ILE A 317 -4.31 13.23 17.88
CA ILE A 317 -5.46 12.98 18.76
C ILE A 317 -6.63 13.88 18.36
N TYR A 318 -6.40 15.19 18.21
CA TYR A 318 -7.46 16.14 17.88
C TYR A 318 -8.07 15.87 16.49
N LEU A 319 -7.24 15.56 15.50
CA LEU A 319 -7.70 15.22 14.15
C LEU A 319 -8.50 13.91 14.14
N SER A 320 -8.12 12.93 14.98
CA SER A 320 -8.86 11.67 15.11
C SER A 320 -10.24 11.89 15.73
N VAL A 321 -10.34 12.71 16.80
CA VAL A 321 -11.63 13.10 17.41
C VAL A 321 -12.51 13.85 16.40
N SER A 322 -11.92 14.80 15.66
CA SER A 322 -12.65 15.60 14.67
C SER A 322 -13.18 14.76 13.50
N ALA A 323 -12.42 13.74 13.08
CA ALA A 323 -12.85 12.79 12.07
C ALA A 323 -14.05 11.95 12.53
N LEU A 324 -14.02 11.44 13.77
CA LEU A 324 -15.13 10.69 14.36
C LEU A 324 -16.39 11.56 14.53
N LEU A 325 -16.22 12.81 15.00
CA LEU A 325 -17.33 13.77 15.10
C LEU A 325 -17.95 14.04 13.73
N THR A 326 -17.13 14.22 12.69
CA THR A 326 -17.61 14.42 11.32
C THR A 326 -18.38 13.20 10.81
N ALA A 327 -17.87 11.99 11.05
CA ALA A 327 -18.55 10.75 10.69
C ALA A 327 -19.89 10.60 11.43
N GLY A 328 -19.94 10.89 12.73
CA GLY A 328 -21.16 10.87 13.54
C GLY A 328 -22.21 11.86 13.05
N VAL A 329 -21.81 13.11 12.75
CA VAL A 329 -22.69 14.14 12.16
C VAL A 329 -23.23 13.69 10.80
N LEU A 330 -22.41 13.03 9.98
CA LEU A 330 -22.82 12.53 8.66
C LEU A 330 -23.84 11.40 8.78
N THR A 331 -23.60 10.45 9.67
CA THR A 331 -24.51 9.33 9.96
C THR A 331 -25.84 9.84 10.53
N ALA A 332 -25.79 10.74 11.51
CA ALA A 332 -26.99 11.38 12.07
C ALA A 332 -27.75 12.22 11.03
N GLY A 333 -27.02 12.88 10.12
CA GLY A 333 -27.60 13.63 9.00
C GLY A 333 -28.32 12.72 8.01
N LEU A 334 -27.72 11.57 7.68
CA LEU A 334 -28.32 10.56 6.80
C LEU A 334 -29.57 9.93 7.44
N ILE A 335 -29.53 9.63 8.74
CA ILE A 335 -30.68 9.13 9.51
C ILE A 335 -31.80 10.19 9.56
N SER A 336 -31.46 11.45 9.82
CA SER A 336 -32.43 12.57 9.87
C SER A 336 -33.08 12.84 8.51
N PHE A 337 -32.32 12.68 7.42
CA PHE A 337 -32.84 12.75 6.05
C PHE A 337 -33.84 11.62 5.78
N ARG A 338 -33.53 10.41 6.27
CA ARG A 338 -34.43 9.25 6.18
C ARG A 338 -35.71 9.41 7.01
N GLN A 339 -35.67 10.18 8.10
CA GLN A 339 -36.81 10.48 8.99
C GLN A 339 -37.59 11.75 8.60
N GLY A 340 -37.21 12.44 7.52
CA GLY A 340 -37.93 13.62 7.01
C GLY A 340 -37.80 14.90 7.85
N ASN A 341 -36.85 14.98 8.80
CA ASN A 341 -36.68 16.14 9.68
C ASN A 341 -35.72 17.18 9.07
N SER A 342 -36.26 18.10 8.27
CA SER A 342 -35.51 19.11 7.50
C SER A 342 -34.74 20.13 8.36
N HIS A 343 -35.28 20.49 9.54
CA HIS A 343 -34.67 21.47 10.44
C HIS A 343 -33.42 20.90 11.16
N LEU A 344 -33.46 19.62 11.56
CA LEU A 344 -32.31 18.93 12.16
C LEU A 344 -31.22 18.68 11.10
N GLY A 345 -31.61 18.29 9.88
CA GLY A 345 -30.68 18.14 8.75
C GLY A 345 -29.91 19.42 8.43
N GLN A 346 -30.55 20.58 8.47
CA GLN A 346 -29.90 21.87 8.20
C GLN A 346 -28.90 22.27 9.31
N LYS A 347 -29.20 21.98 10.59
CA LYS A 347 -28.27 22.19 11.70
C LYS A 347 -27.04 21.29 11.60
N LEU A 348 -27.23 20.01 11.25
CA LEU A 348 -26.12 19.05 11.06
C LEU A 348 -25.24 19.40 9.85
N MET A 349 -25.83 19.94 8.78
CA MET A 349 -25.07 20.45 7.63
C MET A 349 -24.15 21.62 7.98
N ARG A 350 -24.60 22.54 8.86
CA ARG A 350 -23.74 23.63 9.37
C ARG A 350 -22.65 23.12 10.31
N ALA A 351 -23.00 22.20 11.21
CA ALA A 351 -22.05 21.59 12.14
C ALA A 351 -20.89 20.89 11.39
N ARG A 352 -21.20 20.17 10.30
CA ARG A 352 -20.19 19.55 9.44
C ARG A 352 -19.17 20.56 8.90
N VAL A 353 -19.64 21.68 8.34
CA VAL A 353 -18.76 22.70 7.73
C VAL A 353 -17.83 23.32 8.77
N VAL A 354 -18.32 23.55 9.99
CA VAL A 354 -17.51 24.09 11.10
C VAL A 354 -16.42 23.10 11.52
N VAL A 355 -16.77 21.82 11.71
CA VAL A 355 -15.80 20.78 12.10
C VAL A 355 -14.74 20.58 11.01
N GLN A 356 -15.15 20.56 9.74
CA GLN A 356 -14.22 20.46 8.61
C GLN A 356 -13.32 21.69 8.50
N GLY A 357 -13.85 22.90 8.71
CA GLY A 357 -13.08 24.14 8.73
C GLY A 357 -12.01 24.17 9.82
N ALA A 358 -12.35 23.73 11.04
CA ALA A 358 -11.39 23.59 12.13
C ALA A 358 -10.28 22.57 11.81
N THR A 359 -10.64 21.46 11.16
CA THR A 359 -9.69 20.42 10.73
C THR A 359 -8.71 20.95 9.68
N VAL A 360 -9.18 21.69 8.68
CA VAL A 360 -8.33 22.29 7.64
C VAL A 360 -7.39 23.35 8.24
N ALA A 361 -7.87 24.18 9.16
CA ALA A 361 -7.02 25.17 9.84
C ALA A 361 -5.87 24.50 10.59
N LEU A 362 -6.13 23.38 11.27
CA LEU A 362 -5.10 22.60 11.96
C LEU A 362 -4.12 21.92 11.00
N MET A 363 -4.59 21.38 9.87
CA MET A 363 -3.71 20.80 8.84
C MET A 363 -2.80 21.85 8.20
N VAL A 364 -3.31 23.06 7.94
CA VAL A 364 -2.50 24.16 7.41
C VAL A 364 -1.49 24.64 8.44
N GLY A 365 -1.90 24.76 9.71
CA GLY A 365 -1.01 25.13 10.81
C GLY A 365 0.13 24.12 11.01
N SER A 366 -0.18 22.82 10.97
CA SER A 366 0.84 21.78 11.08
C SER A 366 1.74 21.71 9.85
N ALA A 367 1.19 21.77 8.63
CA ALA A 367 1.97 21.75 7.39
C ALA A 367 2.93 22.94 7.28
N TYR A 368 2.52 24.14 7.72
CA TYR A 368 3.39 25.32 7.77
C TYR A 368 4.59 25.10 8.71
N TYR A 369 4.34 24.50 9.88
CA TYR A 369 5.38 24.20 10.87
C TYR A 369 6.32 23.07 10.41
N TYR A 370 5.78 21.99 9.81
CA TYR A 370 6.58 20.90 9.22
C TYR A 370 7.40 21.35 8.01
N GLY A 371 6.87 22.29 7.21
CA GLY A 371 7.54 22.83 6.03
C GLY A 371 8.83 23.60 6.34
N GLU A 372 8.91 24.26 7.49
CA GLU A 372 10.14 24.93 7.94
C GLU A 372 11.24 23.93 8.35
N HIS A 373 10.89 22.82 8.99
CA HIS A 373 11.87 21.82 9.45
C HIS A 373 12.56 21.07 8.28
N PHE A 374 11.84 20.82 7.17
CA PHE A 374 12.45 20.25 5.96
C PHE A 374 13.38 21.20 5.22
N ARG A 375 13.20 22.52 5.41
CA ARG A 375 14.05 23.54 4.80
C ARG A 375 15.31 23.83 5.64
N GLY A 376 15.23 23.59 6.95
CA GLY A 376 16.36 23.71 7.88
C GLY A 376 17.38 22.56 7.84
N SER A 377 16.96 21.34 7.48
CA SER A 377 17.84 20.15 7.42
C SER A 377 18.74 20.06 6.16
N LYS A 378 18.65 21.05 5.26
CA LYS A 378 19.50 21.16 4.04
C LYS A 378 20.63 22.17 4.16
N LYS A 379 21.06 22.53 5.37
CA LYS A 379 22.26 23.36 5.58
C LYS A 379 23.31 22.65 6.41
#